data_AF-A0A1I0RHI9-F1
#
_entry.id   AF-A0A1I0RHI9-F1
#
_cell.length_a   1.000
_cell.length_b   1.000
_cell.length_c   1.000
_cell.angle_alpha   90.00
_cell.angle_beta   90.00
_cell.angle_gamma   90.00
#
_symmetry.space_group_name_H-M   'P 1'
#
loop_
_entity.id
_entity.type
_entity.pdbx_description
1 polymer ?
#
loop_
_entity_poly.entity_id
_entity_poly.type
_entity_poly.pdbx_seq_one_letter_code
_entity_poly.pdbx_strand_id
1 'polypeptide(L)'
;MRLTELSYKTTDWEIKNLEFDNVSLIVGKNSTGKSKTLSVVDLLGKIITQKVSLLGRGAWNVTFLSEKFGVINYKFETGSTIGDPQVEYEKITIGGKICLERNSERATLFSELDKTLQEIYPPEGKLTIHTTRDIKKYPYLEEIVNWAEHSYGFKFGIIGPEFPHNLNYNLLNVIDDIPSLYKTLSEESQERVRCNLDKIGYKIDEIVFAEGSPINFLFIKESDLAKTLGHYQLSQGMFRSLYILIFIEYLLSQKQPATIIIDDLCEGLDYDRATKLGKLLFDNCMQNNIQLIATSNDMFLMDVVDLKYWNLLQREGGIVTALNPKNQPDLFENFQFTGLSNFDFLASDYIAQKIKK
;
A
#
# COMPACT_ATOMS: atom_id res chain seq x y z
N MET A 1 -8.61 10.06 -4.62
CA MET A 1 -9.17 8.73 -4.95
C MET A 1 -8.50 7.70 -4.05
N ARG A 2 -9.23 6.68 -3.58
CA ARG A 2 -8.70 5.59 -2.75
C ARG A 2 -9.23 4.23 -3.20
N LEU A 3 -8.44 3.18 -2.99
CA LEU A 3 -8.84 1.80 -3.24
C LEU A 3 -9.66 1.29 -2.05
N THR A 4 -10.92 0.92 -2.21
CA THR A 4 -11.77 0.47 -1.09
C THR A 4 -11.98 -1.02 -1.05
N GLU A 5 -11.93 -1.71 -2.19
CA GLU A 5 -12.08 -3.17 -2.24
C GLU A 5 -11.19 -3.76 -3.31
N LEU A 6 -10.65 -4.96 -3.05
CA LEU A 6 -9.90 -5.73 -4.03
C LEU A 6 -10.20 -7.22 -3.91
N SER A 7 -10.53 -7.84 -5.03
CA SER A 7 -10.52 -9.29 -5.19
C SER A 7 -9.66 -9.65 -6.38
N TYR A 8 -8.84 -10.68 -6.22
CA TYR A 8 -7.95 -11.16 -7.27
C TYR A 8 -7.90 -12.67 -7.26
N LYS A 9 -8.00 -13.28 -8.45
CA LYS A 9 -8.01 -14.72 -8.63
C LYS A 9 -7.12 -15.14 -9.78
N THR A 10 -6.29 -16.15 -9.56
CA THR A 10 -5.54 -16.89 -10.57
C THR A 10 -5.99 -18.35 -10.56
N THR A 11 -5.32 -19.21 -11.34
CA THR A 11 -5.57 -20.66 -11.34
C THR A 11 -5.39 -21.29 -9.96
N ASP A 12 -4.36 -20.87 -9.22
CA ASP A 12 -3.93 -21.56 -7.99
C ASP A 12 -4.11 -20.72 -6.71
N TRP A 13 -4.51 -19.45 -6.85
CA TRP A 13 -4.60 -18.54 -5.72
C TRP A 13 -5.74 -17.53 -5.85
N GLU A 14 -6.43 -17.25 -4.75
CA GLU A 14 -7.54 -16.30 -4.70
C GLU A 14 -7.51 -15.49 -3.39
N ILE A 15 -7.75 -14.18 -3.46
CA ILE A 15 -8.02 -13.32 -2.30
C ILE A 15 -9.45 -12.78 -2.39
N LYS A 16 -10.22 -12.96 -1.31
CA LYS A 16 -11.62 -12.53 -1.18
C LYS A 16 -11.82 -11.55 -0.04
N ASN A 17 -12.84 -10.70 -0.20
CA ASN A 17 -13.40 -9.81 0.82
C ASN A 17 -12.38 -8.85 1.43
N LEU A 18 -11.35 -8.47 0.66
CA LEU A 18 -10.37 -7.51 1.11
C LEU A 18 -10.94 -6.11 0.91
N GLU A 19 -11.15 -5.43 2.04
CA GLU A 19 -11.73 -4.09 2.07
C GLU A 19 -10.78 -3.16 2.81
N PHE A 20 -10.60 -1.95 2.30
CA PHE A 20 -9.68 -0.97 2.87
C PHE A 20 -10.43 0.27 3.31
N ASP A 21 -9.97 0.82 4.42
CA ASP A 21 -10.32 2.16 4.89
C ASP A 21 -9.23 3.15 4.51
N ASN A 22 -9.29 4.36 5.09
CA ASN A 22 -8.22 5.34 4.93
C ASN A 22 -6.90 4.83 5.53
N VAL A 23 -6.97 4.06 6.61
CA VAL A 23 -5.85 3.31 7.14
C VAL A 23 -6.29 1.87 7.36
N SER A 24 -5.43 0.92 7.04
CA SER A 24 -5.75 -0.50 7.15
C SER A 24 -4.53 -1.30 7.54
N LEU A 25 -4.70 -2.16 8.54
CA LEU A 25 -3.69 -3.11 8.99
C LEU A 25 -4.11 -4.53 8.59
N ILE A 26 -3.31 -5.18 7.76
CA ILE A 26 -3.48 -6.56 7.35
C ILE A 26 -2.68 -7.45 8.30
N VAL A 27 -3.39 -8.29 9.05
CA VAL A 27 -2.81 -9.22 10.03
C VAL A 27 -3.20 -10.65 9.71
N GLY A 28 -2.54 -11.61 10.35
CA GLY A 28 -2.80 -13.02 10.13
C GLY A 28 -1.63 -13.88 10.59
N LYS A 29 -1.89 -15.16 10.83
CA LYS A 29 -0.86 -16.12 11.23
C LYS A 29 0.24 -16.21 10.15
N ASN A 30 1.39 -16.78 10.50
CA ASN A 30 2.44 -17.00 9.50
C ASN A 30 1.90 -17.84 8.33
N SER A 31 2.39 -17.53 7.12
CA SER A 31 2.04 -18.26 5.88
C SER A 31 0.59 -18.10 5.38
N THR A 32 -0.22 -17.19 5.95
CA THR A 32 -1.59 -16.89 5.46
C THR A 32 -1.64 -16.05 4.18
N GLY A 33 -0.53 -15.42 3.79
CA GLY A 33 -0.42 -14.69 2.52
C GLY A 33 -0.35 -13.17 2.63
N LYS A 34 -0.10 -12.58 3.82
CA LYS A 34 0.01 -11.12 4.04
C LYS A 34 0.83 -10.36 2.98
N SER A 35 2.11 -10.70 2.83
CA SER A 35 2.99 -10.07 1.85
C SER A 35 2.54 -10.34 0.40
N LYS A 36 1.94 -11.51 0.14
CA LYS A 36 1.37 -11.81 -1.19
C LYS A 36 0.16 -10.91 -1.48
N THR A 37 -0.71 -10.68 -0.51
CA THR A 37 -1.84 -9.75 -0.62
C THR A 37 -1.38 -8.33 -0.94
N LEU A 38 -0.37 -7.80 -0.22
CA LEU A 38 0.19 -6.49 -0.57
C LEU A 38 0.83 -6.46 -1.95
N SER A 39 1.53 -7.53 -2.36
CA SER A 39 2.11 -7.61 -3.70
C SER A 39 1.05 -7.58 -4.81
N VAL A 40 -0.18 -7.99 -4.53
CA VAL A 40 -1.30 -7.92 -5.49
C VAL A 40 -1.81 -6.49 -5.62
N VAL A 41 -1.92 -5.74 -4.52
CA VAL A 41 -2.26 -4.30 -4.55
C VAL A 41 -1.20 -3.52 -5.33
N ASP A 42 0.07 -3.82 -5.09
CA ASP A 42 1.19 -3.22 -5.83
C ASP A 42 1.16 -3.57 -7.33
N LEU A 43 0.94 -4.85 -7.63
CA LEU A 43 0.84 -5.34 -9.00
C LEU A 43 -0.27 -4.63 -9.76
N LEU A 44 -1.43 -4.37 -9.13
CA LEU A 44 -2.51 -3.61 -9.74
C LEU A 44 -2.04 -2.22 -10.19
N GLY A 45 -1.39 -1.47 -9.30
CA GLY A 45 -0.86 -0.15 -9.64
C GLY A 45 0.17 -0.20 -10.77
N LYS A 46 1.03 -1.22 -10.77
CA LYS A 46 2.04 -1.42 -11.82
C LYS A 46 1.47 -1.80 -13.17
N ILE A 47 0.40 -2.60 -13.18
CA ILE A 47 -0.34 -2.94 -14.38
C ILE A 47 -0.94 -1.66 -14.97
N ILE A 48 -1.67 -0.87 -14.16
CA ILE A 48 -2.31 0.38 -14.61
C ILE A 48 -1.29 1.39 -15.16
N THR A 49 -0.12 1.49 -14.51
CA THR A 49 0.97 2.39 -14.94
C THR A 49 1.86 1.80 -16.04
N GLN A 50 1.56 0.59 -16.55
CA GLN A 50 2.37 -0.15 -17.53
C GLN A 50 3.84 -0.36 -17.12
N LYS A 51 4.15 -0.33 -15.81
CA LYS A 51 5.48 -0.67 -15.29
C LYS A 51 5.75 -2.17 -15.37
N VAL A 52 4.69 -2.98 -15.43
CA VAL A 52 4.73 -4.43 -15.65
C VAL A 52 3.69 -4.78 -16.70
N SER A 53 4.03 -5.72 -17.60
CA SER A 53 3.09 -6.26 -18.57
C SER A 53 1.93 -6.98 -17.87
N LEU A 54 0.82 -7.17 -18.57
CA LEU A 54 -0.22 -8.07 -18.09
C LEU A 54 0.40 -9.44 -17.80
N LEU A 55 0.04 -10.03 -16.67
CA LEU A 55 0.46 -11.38 -16.34
C LEU A 55 -0.53 -12.37 -16.97
N GLY A 56 -0.29 -13.68 -16.82
CA GLY A 56 -1.14 -14.73 -17.39
C GLY A 56 -2.59 -14.71 -16.88
N ARG A 57 -3.21 -15.88 -16.73
CA ARG A 57 -4.64 -15.92 -16.37
C ARG A 57 -4.91 -15.28 -15.00
N GLY A 58 -5.76 -14.25 -14.98
CA GLY A 58 -6.10 -13.51 -13.77
C GLY A 58 -7.44 -12.79 -13.87
N ALA A 59 -8.23 -12.82 -12.81
CA ALA A 59 -9.48 -12.07 -12.70
C ALA A 59 -9.37 -11.05 -11.57
N TRP A 60 -9.62 -9.79 -11.90
CA TRP A 60 -9.55 -8.65 -11.00
C TRP A 60 -10.93 -8.04 -10.82
N ASN A 61 -11.30 -7.76 -9.58
CA ASN A 61 -12.47 -6.96 -9.24
C ASN A 61 -12.06 -5.94 -8.18
N VAL A 62 -12.12 -4.67 -8.54
CA VAL A 62 -11.51 -3.58 -7.78
C VAL A 62 -12.53 -2.46 -7.63
N THR A 63 -12.65 -1.91 -6.43
CA THR A 63 -13.53 -0.76 -6.18
C THR A 63 -12.71 0.41 -5.69
N PHE A 64 -12.91 1.56 -6.34
CA PHE A 64 -12.33 2.83 -5.95
C PHE A 64 -13.42 3.78 -5.45
N LEU A 65 -13.06 4.62 -4.48
CA LEU A 65 -13.85 5.79 -4.11
C LEU A 65 -13.18 7.05 -4.69
N SER A 66 -13.89 7.68 -5.62
CA SER A 66 -13.59 8.97 -6.20
C SER A 66 -14.41 10.06 -5.52
N GLU A 67 -13.80 11.21 -5.25
CA GLU A 67 -14.53 12.41 -4.80
C GLU A 67 -15.44 12.97 -5.90
N LYS A 68 -15.06 12.82 -7.17
CA LYS A 68 -15.78 13.37 -8.32
C LYS A 68 -16.85 12.43 -8.85
N PHE A 69 -16.57 11.13 -8.91
CA PHE A 69 -17.42 10.12 -9.53
C PHE A 69 -18.11 9.20 -8.52
N GLY A 70 -17.78 9.29 -7.23
CA GLY A 70 -18.27 8.35 -6.22
C GLY A 70 -17.64 6.98 -6.39
N VAL A 71 -18.46 5.92 -6.29
CA VAL A 71 -17.98 4.53 -6.38
C VAL A 71 -17.72 4.13 -7.83
N ILE A 72 -16.49 3.75 -8.12
CA ILE A 72 -16.05 3.20 -9.41
C ILE A 72 -15.67 1.74 -9.21
N ASN A 73 -16.42 0.81 -9.81
CA ASN A 73 -16.04 -0.60 -9.86
C ASN A 73 -15.35 -0.89 -11.18
N TYR A 74 -14.11 -1.36 -11.12
CA TYR A 74 -13.32 -1.80 -12.26
C TYR A 74 -13.05 -3.30 -12.18
N LYS A 75 -13.58 -4.03 -13.16
CA LYS A 75 -13.38 -5.46 -13.32
C LYS A 75 -12.62 -5.72 -14.62
N PHE A 76 -11.59 -6.56 -14.58
CA PHE A 76 -10.93 -7.03 -15.80
C PHE A 76 -10.43 -8.46 -15.65
N GLU A 77 -10.43 -9.21 -16.76
CA GLU A 77 -9.98 -10.59 -16.83
C GLU A 77 -8.91 -10.72 -17.92
N THR A 78 -7.79 -11.35 -17.58
CA THR A 78 -6.69 -11.62 -18.48
C THR A 78 -6.60 -13.11 -18.75
N GLY A 79 -6.33 -13.44 -20.01
CA GLY A 79 -6.03 -14.78 -20.50
C GLY A 79 -4.58 -14.90 -20.95
N SER A 80 -4.22 -16.10 -21.39
CA SER A 80 -2.98 -16.34 -22.12
C SER A 80 -3.26 -17.28 -23.28
N THR A 81 -2.91 -16.84 -24.48
CA THR A 81 -2.95 -17.66 -25.69
C THR A 81 -1.52 -17.71 -26.21
N ILE A 82 -0.82 -18.82 -25.93
CA ILE A 82 0.55 -19.13 -26.39
C ILE A 82 1.48 -17.89 -26.43
N GLY A 83 1.99 -17.50 -25.26
CA GLY A 83 3.12 -16.58 -25.13
C GLY A 83 2.76 -15.18 -24.66
N ASP A 84 1.67 -14.59 -25.14
CA ASP A 84 1.30 -13.20 -24.80
C ASP A 84 0.02 -13.12 -23.97
N PRO A 85 -0.01 -12.24 -22.96
CA PRO A 85 -1.20 -11.98 -22.15
C PRO A 85 -2.24 -11.20 -22.98
N GLN A 86 -3.50 -11.61 -22.90
CA GLN A 86 -4.61 -10.96 -23.60
C GLN A 86 -5.68 -10.51 -22.60
N VAL A 87 -6.32 -9.38 -22.87
CA VAL A 87 -7.47 -8.89 -22.11
C VAL A 87 -8.72 -9.57 -22.66
N GLU A 88 -9.30 -10.51 -21.90
CA GLU A 88 -10.51 -11.24 -22.28
C GLU A 88 -11.77 -10.42 -21.97
N TYR A 89 -11.73 -9.61 -20.91
CA TYR A 89 -12.87 -8.82 -20.45
C TYR A 89 -12.42 -7.55 -19.71
N GLU A 90 -13.14 -6.44 -19.90
CA GLU A 90 -13.08 -5.27 -19.01
C GLU A 90 -14.47 -4.67 -18.78
N LYS A 91 -14.70 -4.15 -17.59
CA LYS A 91 -15.90 -3.39 -17.26
C LYS A 91 -15.61 -2.34 -16.20
N ILE A 92 -16.04 -1.12 -16.46
CA ILE A 92 -16.12 -0.06 -15.44
C ILE A 92 -17.57 0.32 -15.24
N THR A 93 -18.00 0.33 -13.99
CA THR A 93 -19.30 0.87 -13.59
C THR A 93 -19.14 2.00 -12.59
N ILE A 94 -19.90 3.09 -12.78
CA ILE A 94 -19.90 4.26 -11.91
C ILE A 94 -21.34 4.54 -11.50
N GLY A 95 -21.62 4.51 -10.19
CA GLY A 95 -23.00 4.68 -9.69
C GLY A 95 -24.00 3.69 -10.31
N GLY A 96 -23.55 2.47 -10.62
CA GLY A 96 -24.35 1.42 -11.27
C GLY A 96 -24.50 1.54 -12.79
N LYS A 97 -24.01 2.62 -13.42
CA LYS A 97 -24.03 2.80 -14.88
C LYS A 97 -22.76 2.25 -15.50
N ILE A 98 -22.88 1.63 -16.68
CA ILE A 98 -21.73 1.09 -17.42
C ILE A 98 -21.02 2.24 -18.16
N CYS A 99 -19.74 2.44 -17.85
CA CYS A 99 -18.89 3.47 -18.46
C CYS A 99 -17.80 2.88 -19.36
N LEU A 100 -17.42 1.62 -19.14
CA LEU A 100 -16.58 0.83 -20.03
C LEU A 100 -17.16 -0.59 -20.06
N GLU A 101 -17.27 -1.17 -21.24
CA GLU A 101 -17.48 -2.60 -21.41
C GLU A 101 -16.71 -3.08 -22.64
N ARG A 102 -15.85 -4.09 -22.44
CA ARG A 102 -14.98 -4.66 -23.46
C ARG A 102 -15.10 -6.17 -23.49
N ASN A 103 -15.16 -6.72 -24.69
CA ASN A 103 -14.98 -8.14 -24.99
C ASN A 103 -13.73 -8.33 -25.89
N SER A 104 -13.55 -9.54 -26.42
CA SER A 104 -12.41 -9.88 -27.28
C SER A 104 -12.34 -9.10 -28.60
N GLU A 105 -13.45 -8.52 -29.07
CA GLU A 105 -13.52 -7.87 -30.39
C GLU A 105 -13.49 -6.34 -30.29
N ARG A 106 -14.18 -5.77 -29.30
CA ARG A 106 -14.40 -4.32 -29.19
C ARG A 106 -14.58 -3.85 -27.76
N ALA A 107 -14.41 -2.55 -27.56
CA ALA A 107 -14.75 -1.86 -26.32
C ALA A 107 -15.73 -0.71 -26.58
N THR A 108 -16.63 -0.47 -25.63
CA THR A 108 -17.55 0.67 -25.61
C THR A 108 -17.26 1.52 -24.39
N LEU A 109 -17.07 2.84 -24.58
CA LEU A 109 -16.79 3.79 -23.51
C LEU A 109 -17.79 4.93 -23.51
N PHE A 110 -18.20 5.35 -22.32
CA PHE A 110 -19.04 6.53 -22.16
C PHE A 110 -18.20 7.81 -22.16
N SER A 111 -18.40 8.68 -23.15
CA SER A 111 -17.79 10.00 -23.21
C SER A 111 -18.54 10.97 -22.28
N GLU A 112 -17.87 11.48 -21.25
CA GLU A 112 -18.38 12.54 -20.38
C GLU A 112 -18.55 13.88 -21.10
N LEU A 113 -17.77 14.12 -22.16
CA LEU A 113 -17.87 15.33 -22.97
C LEU A 113 -19.10 15.29 -23.88
N ASP A 114 -19.24 14.19 -24.62
CA ASP A 114 -20.25 14.04 -25.68
C ASP A 114 -21.55 13.44 -25.16
N LYS A 115 -21.56 12.93 -23.92
CA LYS A 115 -22.66 12.20 -23.26
C LYS A 115 -23.19 11.02 -24.08
N THR A 116 -22.29 10.34 -24.80
CA THR A 116 -22.60 9.22 -25.69
C THR A 116 -21.62 8.07 -25.49
N LEU A 117 -22.05 6.85 -25.85
CA LEU A 117 -21.18 5.69 -25.93
C LEU A 117 -20.39 5.73 -27.25
N GLN A 118 -19.08 5.53 -27.16
CA GLN A 118 -18.15 5.48 -28.28
C GLN A 118 -17.56 4.08 -28.38
N GLU A 119 -17.57 3.52 -29.58
CA GLU A 119 -16.94 2.23 -29.88
C GLU A 119 -15.47 2.46 -30.24
N ILE A 120 -14.59 1.64 -29.66
CA ILE A 120 -13.15 1.66 -29.92
C ILE A 120 -12.61 0.22 -30.00
N TYR A 121 -11.39 0.08 -30.52
CA TYR A 121 -10.74 -1.22 -30.74
C TYR A 121 -9.34 -1.23 -30.11
N PRO A 122 -9.22 -1.43 -28.78
CA PRO A 122 -7.94 -1.45 -28.10
C PRO A 122 -7.14 -2.72 -28.48
N PRO A 123 -5.79 -2.68 -28.51
CA PRO A 123 -4.96 -3.87 -28.69
C PRO A 123 -5.23 -4.92 -27.61
N GLU A 124 -5.17 -6.20 -27.97
CA GLU A 124 -5.51 -7.33 -27.08
C GLU A 124 -4.63 -7.39 -25.82
N GLY A 125 -3.34 -7.08 -25.93
CA GLY A 125 -2.39 -7.13 -24.80
C GLY A 125 -2.35 -5.89 -23.91
N LYS A 126 -3.30 -4.95 -24.06
CA LYS A 126 -3.35 -3.70 -23.28
C LYS A 126 -4.75 -3.47 -22.74
N LEU A 127 -4.85 -3.05 -21.47
CA LEU A 127 -6.11 -2.55 -20.92
C LEU A 127 -6.55 -1.30 -21.65
N THR A 128 -7.84 -1.03 -21.64
CA THR A 128 -8.42 0.15 -22.31
C THR A 128 -7.86 1.46 -21.74
N ILE A 129 -7.58 1.49 -20.43
CA ILE A 129 -6.91 2.61 -19.74
C ILE A 129 -5.55 2.95 -20.37
N HIS A 130 -4.86 1.99 -20.98
CA HIS A 130 -3.53 2.18 -21.55
C HIS A 130 -3.57 2.86 -22.93
N THR A 131 -4.69 2.78 -23.64
CA THR A 131 -4.81 3.27 -25.02
C THR A 131 -5.72 4.47 -25.17
N THR A 132 -6.53 4.78 -24.15
CA THR A 132 -7.55 5.82 -24.24
C THR A 132 -7.47 6.74 -23.03
N ARG A 133 -6.84 7.91 -23.22
CA ARG A 133 -6.57 8.91 -22.15
C ARG A 133 -6.98 10.34 -22.53
N ASP A 134 -8.05 10.52 -23.30
CA ASP A 134 -8.63 11.85 -23.48
C ASP A 134 -9.31 12.28 -22.17
N ILE A 135 -8.66 13.17 -21.41
CA ILE A 135 -9.08 13.60 -20.07
C ILE A 135 -10.47 14.26 -20.10
N LYS A 136 -10.86 14.91 -21.20
CA LYS A 136 -12.18 15.56 -21.30
C LYS A 136 -13.27 14.52 -21.58
N LYS A 137 -12.99 13.53 -22.41
CA LYS A 137 -13.95 12.47 -22.75
C LYS A 137 -14.05 11.41 -21.67
N TYR A 138 -12.93 10.96 -21.10
CA TYR A 138 -12.86 9.82 -20.19
C TYR A 138 -12.13 10.14 -18.89
N PRO A 139 -12.54 11.20 -18.15
CA PRO A 139 -11.86 11.64 -16.93
C PRO A 139 -11.79 10.57 -15.83
N TYR A 140 -12.72 9.61 -15.81
CA TYR A 140 -12.71 8.52 -14.82
C TYR A 140 -11.56 7.52 -15.03
N LEU A 141 -11.09 7.31 -16.26
CA LEU A 141 -9.89 6.50 -16.51
C LEU A 141 -8.66 7.22 -15.96
N GLU A 142 -8.59 8.54 -16.15
CA GLU A 142 -7.50 9.37 -15.69
C GLU A 142 -7.38 9.39 -14.16
N GLU A 143 -8.50 9.37 -13.43
CA GLU A 143 -8.44 9.27 -11.97
C GLU A 143 -7.85 7.95 -11.47
N ILE A 144 -8.18 6.83 -12.12
CA ILE A 144 -7.60 5.51 -11.77
C ILE A 144 -6.09 5.52 -12.04
N VAL A 145 -5.65 6.11 -13.15
CA VAL A 145 -4.22 6.24 -13.46
C VAL A 145 -3.53 7.15 -12.46
N ASN A 146 -4.11 8.30 -12.14
CA ASN A 146 -3.56 9.22 -11.14
C ASN A 146 -3.42 8.54 -9.77
N TRP A 147 -4.40 7.73 -9.35
CA TRP A 147 -4.26 6.92 -8.13
C TRP A 147 -3.04 5.99 -8.21
N ALA A 148 -2.88 5.26 -9.32
CA ALA A 148 -1.79 4.31 -9.48
C ALA A 148 -0.40 4.98 -9.57
N GLU A 149 -0.29 6.14 -10.24
CA GLU A 149 0.94 6.92 -10.35
C GLU A 149 1.38 7.52 -8.99
N HIS A 150 0.42 7.86 -8.14
CA HIS A 150 0.63 8.41 -6.80
C HIS A 150 0.50 7.34 -5.69
N SER A 151 0.63 6.06 -6.05
CA SER A 151 0.71 4.95 -5.10
C SER A 151 2.17 4.55 -4.91
N TYR A 152 2.62 4.46 -3.67
CA TYR A 152 4.00 4.15 -3.29
C TYR A 152 4.03 2.99 -2.32
N GLY A 153 5.09 2.20 -2.34
CA GLY A 153 5.25 1.16 -1.34
C GLY A 153 6.68 0.73 -1.10
N PHE A 154 6.92 0.14 0.05
CA PHE A 154 8.21 -0.41 0.45
C PHE A 154 8.03 -1.54 1.46
N LYS A 155 9.10 -2.30 1.67
CA LYS A 155 9.15 -3.37 2.67
C LYS A 155 10.01 -2.92 3.83
N PHE A 156 9.46 -2.90 5.03
CA PHE A 156 10.15 -2.39 6.20
C PHE A 156 11.23 -3.34 6.72
N GLY A 157 10.92 -4.65 6.78
CA GLY A 157 11.79 -5.68 7.35
C GLY A 157 13.13 -5.93 6.65
N ILE A 158 13.34 -5.34 5.46
CA ILE A 158 14.57 -5.52 4.67
C ILE A 158 15.42 -4.24 4.57
N ILE A 159 14.97 -3.16 5.20
CA ILE A 159 15.74 -1.92 5.30
C ILE A 159 16.87 -2.15 6.30
N GLY A 160 18.11 -1.91 5.88
CA GLY A 160 19.31 -2.10 6.70
C GLY A 160 20.38 -1.03 6.37
N PRO A 161 21.30 -0.77 7.31
CA PRO A 161 22.33 0.28 7.18
C PRO A 161 23.45 -0.08 6.18
N GLU A 162 23.51 -1.34 5.74
CA GLU A 162 24.51 -1.84 4.81
C GLU A 162 24.28 -1.32 3.38
N PHE A 163 25.30 -0.63 2.82
CA PHE A 163 25.55 -0.07 1.45
C PHE A 163 24.37 0.04 0.46
N PRO A 164 24.29 1.14 -0.33
CA PRO A 164 23.07 1.58 -1.00
C PRO A 164 22.47 0.44 -1.80
N HIS A 165 21.40 -0.12 -1.24
CA HIS A 165 20.61 -1.05 -1.96
C HIS A 165 20.00 -0.20 -3.09
N ASN A 166 20.36 -0.49 -4.34
CA ASN A 166 19.44 -0.25 -5.45
C ASN A 166 18.21 -1.08 -5.12
N LEU A 167 17.34 -0.50 -4.29
CA LEU A 167 16.22 -1.16 -3.64
C LEU A 167 15.14 -1.33 -4.71
N ASN A 168 15.37 -2.21 -5.68
CA ASN A 168 14.38 -2.60 -6.67
C ASN A 168 13.42 -3.63 -6.02
N TYR A 169 12.76 -3.23 -4.94
CA TYR A 169 11.95 -4.14 -4.11
C TYR A 169 10.53 -4.24 -4.59
N ASN A 170 10.31 -4.45 -5.88
CA ASN A 170 9.01 -4.92 -6.37
C ASN A 170 7.81 -4.19 -5.75
N LEU A 171 7.96 -2.89 -5.44
CA LEU A 171 6.92 -1.99 -4.98
C LEU A 171 7.09 -0.64 -5.67
N LEU A 172 5.97 0.03 -5.96
CA LEU A 172 5.69 0.97 -7.05
C LEU A 172 6.72 2.02 -7.53
N ASN A 173 7.84 2.35 -6.86
CA ASN A 173 8.90 3.19 -7.42
C ASN A 173 10.29 2.87 -6.84
N VAL A 174 11.35 2.99 -7.65
CA VAL A 174 12.75 2.96 -7.17
C VAL A 174 12.95 4.20 -6.30
N ILE A 175 13.31 3.99 -5.04
CA ILE A 175 13.61 5.09 -4.13
C ILE A 175 15.12 5.38 -4.24
N ASP A 176 15.46 6.64 -4.46
CA ASP A 176 16.84 7.16 -4.42
C ASP A 176 17.50 6.78 -3.07
N ASP A 177 18.83 6.84 -3.00
CA ASP A 177 19.52 6.67 -1.73
C ASP A 177 18.99 7.67 -0.69
N ILE A 178 18.70 7.19 0.53
CA ILE A 178 18.08 7.99 1.60
C ILE A 178 18.76 9.33 1.86
N PRO A 179 20.11 9.42 1.85
CA PRO A 179 20.77 10.71 1.97
C PRO A 179 20.35 11.72 0.89
N SER A 180 20.14 11.29 -0.36
CA SER A 180 19.67 12.17 -1.43
C SER A 180 18.21 12.58 -1.23
N LEU A 181 17.34 11.66 -0.79
CA LEU A 181 15.97 12.03 -0.44
C LEU A 181 15.95 13.11 0.65
N TYR A 182 16.74 12.94 1.71
CA TYR A 182 16.86 13.91 2.79
C TYR A 182 17.35 15.28 2.29
N LYS A 183 18.31 15.30 1.35
CA LYS A 183 18.81 16.55 0.73
C LYS A 183 17.71 17.32 0.01
N THR A 184 16.72 16.64 -0.57
CA THR A 184 15.60 17.29 -1.28
C THR A 184 14.52 17.87 -0.36
N LEU A 185 14.56 17.54 0.93
CA LEU A 185 13.62 18.07 1.92
C LEU A 185 13.92 19.53 2.25
N SER A 186 12.88 20.33 2.50
CA SER A 186 13.05 21.67 3.07
C SER A 186 13.58 21.60 4.50
N GLU A 187 14.19 22.67 5.00
CA GLU A 187 14.69 22.75 6.39
C GLU A 187 13.59 22.42 7.41
N GLU A 188 12.36 22.89 7.19
CA GLU A 188 11.21 22.57 8.05
C GLU A 188 10.89 21.06 8.03
N SER A 189 10.97 20.42 6.87
CA SER A 189 10.71 18.98 6.72
C SER A 189 11.82 18.14 7.36
N GLN A 190 13.08 18.58 7.22
CA GLN A 190 14.22 17.97 7.91
C GLN A 190 14.07 18.05 9.43
N GLU A 191 13.64 19.21 9.94
CA GLU A 191 13.37 19.38 11.37
C GLU A 191 12.21 18.52 11.86
N ARG A 192 11.15 18.32 11.04
CA ARG A 192 10.08 17.36 11.36
C ARG A 192 10.60 15.93 11.45
N VAL A 193 11.49 15.48 10.55
CA VAL A 193 12.14 14.15 10.65
C VAL A 193 12.87 14.02 11.99
N ARG A 194 13.70 15.00 12.35
CA ARG A 194 14.46 15.01 13.60
C ARG A 194 13.54 14.98 14.82
N CYS A 195 12.54 15.86 14.87
CA CYS A 195 11.53 15.89 15.93
C CYS A 195 10.75 14.56 16.04
N ASN A 196 10.44 13.91 14.92
CA ASN A 196 9.72 12.64 14.94
C ASN A 196 10.61 11.49 15.43
N LEU A 197 11.91 11.51 15.15
CA LEU A 197 12.88 10.57 15.76
C LEU A 197 12.93 10.71 17.29
N ASP A 198 12.97 11.96 17.78
CA ASP A 198 12.88 12.24 19.22
C ASP A 198 11.60 11.68 19.83
N LYS A 199 10.45 11.92 19.18
CA LYS A 199 9.14 11.44 19.65
C LYS A 199 9.08 9.92 19.77
N ILE A 200 9.72 9.18 18.86
CA ILE A 200 9.77 7.71 18.91
C ILE A 200 10.88 7.17 19.82
N GLY A 201 11.65 8.03 20.50
CA GLY A 201 12.60 7.63 21.54
C GLY A 201 14.07 7.54 21.10
N TYR A 202 14.43 8.14 19.95
CA TYR A 202 15.82 8.37 19.57
C TYR A 202 16.18 9.82 19.82
N LYS A 203 17.08 10.11 20.78
CA LYS A 203 17.44 11.50 21.12
C LYS A 203 18.49 12.03 20.12
N ILE A 204 18.03 12.84 19.18
CA ILE A 204 18.84 13.34 18.06
C ILE A 204 18.95 14.85 18.11
N ASP A 205 20.17 15.35 18.31
CA ASP A 205 20.46 16.78 18.28
C ASP A 205 20.48 17.31 16.84
N GLU A 206 21.06 16.54 15.91
CA GLU A 206 21.28 17.00 14.53
C GLU A 206 21.36 15.85 13.53
N ILE A 207 20.89 16.10 12.31
CA ILE A 207 21.06 15.22 11.15
C ILE A 207 21.66 16.06 10.02
N VAL A 208 22.91 15.76 9.67
CA VAL A 208 23.70 16.51 8.69
C VAL A 208 23.85 15.69 7.42
N PHE A 209 23.49 16.30 6.29
CA PHE A 209 23.80 15.77 4.96
C PHE A 209 25.26 16.08 4.60
N ALA A 210 25.96 15.08 4.07
CA ALA A 210 27.29 15.24 3.51
C ALA A 210 27.36 14.61 2.12
N GLU A 211 27.82 15.41 1.16
CA GLU A 211 28.09 14.93 -0.19
C GLU A 211 29.36 14.09 -0.19
N GLY A 212 29.28 12.89 -0.76
CA GLY A 212 30.41 12.00 -0.89
C GLY A 212 30.56 11.50 -2.32
N SER A 213 31.79 11.17 -2.70
CA SER A 213 32.10 10.52 -3.97
C SER A 213 32.61 9.10 -3.67
N PRO A 214 31.91 8.03 -4.09
CA PRO A 214 30.80 7.98 -5.06
C PRO A 214 29.38 8.04 -4.46
N ILE A 215 29.20 8.09 -3.13
CA ILE A 215 27.90 7.99 -2.46
C ILE A 215 27.70 9.09 -1.42
N ASN A 216 26.45 9.53 -1.23
CA ASN A 216 26.08 10.51 -0.22
C ASN A 216 25.95 9.89 1.18
N PHE A 217 26.09 10.72 2.22
CA PHE A 217 26.00 10.28 3.60
C PHE A 217 25.10 11.18 4.44
N LEU A 218 24.38 10.56 5.37
CA LEU A 218 23.84 11.24 6.56
C LEU A 218 24.72 10.97 7.76
N PHE A 219 24.95 12.02 8.54
CA PHE A 219 25.63 12.00 9.83
C PHE A 219 24.66 12.42 10.93
N ILE A 220 24.55 11.61 11.97
CA ILE A 220 23.58 11.74 13.05
C ILE A 220 24.33 12.05 14.34
N LYS A 221 23.93 13.12 15.02
CA LYS A 221 24.43 13.51 16.33
C LYS A 221 23.41 13.15 17.39
N GLU A 222 23.72 12.14 18.20
CA GLU A 222 22.92 11.77 19.37
C GLU A 222 23.30 12.63 20.59
N SER A 223 22.32 12.96 21.44
CA SER A 223 22.50 13.91 22.55
C SER A 223 23.53 13.47 23.60
N ASP A 224 23.71 12.16 23.76
CA ASP A 224 24.59 11.53 24.74
C ASP A 224 25.93 11.06 24.15
N LEU A 225 26.15 11.25 22.85
CA LEU A 225 27.40 10.89 22.18
C LEU A 225 28.21 12.11 21.81
N ALA A 226 29.47 12.16 22.21
CA ALA A 226 30.39 13.23 21.79
C ALA A 226 30.68 13.20 20.28
N LYS A 227 30.68 12.01 19.66
CA LYS A 227 30.97 11.79 18.25
C LYS A 227 29.69 11.71 17.43
N THR A 228 29.72 12.23 16.20
CA THR A 228 28.69 12.03 15.18
C THR A 228 28.84 10.67 14.50
N LEU A 229 27.73 9.96 14.28
CA LEU A 229 27.70 8.64 13.65
C LEU A 229 27.24 8.76 12.20
N GLY A 230 27.88 8.02 11.28
CA GLY A 230 27.30 7.84 9.95
C GLY A 230 26.04 6.96 10.02
N HIS A 231 25.06 7.21 9.15
CA HIS A 231 23.83 6.40 9.10
C HIS A 231 24.08 4.89 8.94
N TYR A 232 25.16 4.51 8.26
CA TYR A 232 25.61 3.12 8.07
C TYR A 232 26.14 2.47 9.36
N GLN A 233 26.33 3.25 10.44
CA GLN A 233 26.76 2.77 11.75
C GLN A 233 25.58 2.58 12.72
N LEU A 234 24.37 2.99 12.32
CA LEU A 234 23.19 2.90 13.17
C LEU A 234 22.73 1.45 13.32
N SER A 235 22.06 1.14 14.44
CA SER A 235 21.35 -0.12 14.57
C SER A 235 20.27 -0.26 13.49
N GLN A 236 19.94 -1.50 13.11
CA GLN A 236 18.92 -1.75 12.08
C GLN A 236 17.59 -1.07 12.41
N GLY A 237 17.10 -1.17 13.65
CA GLY A 237 15.84 -0.53 14.06
C GLY A 237 15.87 1.01 13.96
N MET A 238 16.99 1.63 14.32
CA MET A 238 17.14 3.09 14.21
C MET A 238 17.23 3.54 12.76
N PHE A 239 18.00 2.82 11.94
CA PHE A 239 18.09 3.10 10.51
C PHE A 239 16.74 2.93 9.80
N ARG A 240 15.98 1.87 10.10
CA ARG A 240 14.62 1.66 9.60
C ARG A 240 13.69 2.81 9.95
N SER A 241 13.76 3.27 11.19
CA SER A 241 12.94 4.39 11.70
C SER A 241 13.32 5.71 11.04
N LEU A 242 14.61 5.97 10.86
CA LEU A 242 15.10 7.13 10.10
C LEU A 242 14.64 7.07 8.63
N TYR A 243 14.81 5.92 7.98
CA TYR A 243 14.41 5.70 6.59
C TYR A 243 12.95 6.03 6.37
N ILE A 244 12.05 5.42 7.15
CA ILE A 244 10.61 5.57 6.96
C ILE A 244 10.16 7.01 7.23
N LEU A 245 10.73 7.69 8.22
CA LEU A 245 10.39 9.09 8.52
C LEU A 245 10.83 10.03 7.39
N ILE A 246 12.04 9.86 6.85
CA ILE A 246 12.51 10.61 5.68
C ILE A 246 11.62 10.33 4.48
N PHE A 247 11.33 9.05 4.23
CA PHE A 247 10.56 8.64 3.07
C PHE A 247 9.13 9.18 3.10
N ILE A 248 8.46 9.10 4.25
CA ILE A 248 7.11 9.65 4.43
C ILE A 248 7.13 11.17 4.26
N GLU A 249 8.06 11.89 4.90
CA GLU A 249 8.17 13.35 4.74
C GLU A 249 8.46 13.75 3.28
N TYR A 250 9.27 12.97 2.57
CA TYR A 250 9.50 13.17 1.14
C TYR A 250 8.22 13.00 0.32
N LEU A 251 7.46 11.92 0.56
CA LEU A 251 6.20 11.70 -0.14
C LEU A 251 5.22 12.84 0.14
N LEU A 252 5.06 13.23 1.39
CA LEU A 252 4.16 14.31 1.81
C LEU A 252 4.52 15.65 1.17
N SER A 253 5.80 16.01 1.21
CA SER A 253 6.27 17.32 0.73
C SER A 253 6.35 17.43 -0.79
N GLN A 254 6.69 16.34 -1.50
CA GLN A 254 7.03 16.40 -2.92
C GLN A 254 6.10 15.62 -3.84
N LYS A 255 5.38 14.62 -3.33
CA LYS A 255 4.66 13.64 -4.18
C LYS A 255 3.15 13.62 -3.99
N GLN A 256 2.61 14.13 -2.87
CA GLN A 256 1.16 14.11 -2.59
C GLN A 256 0.56 12.71 -2.83
N PRO A 257 1.02 11.69 -2.08
CA PRO A 257 0.67 10.30 -2.35
C PRO A 257 -0.83 10.08 -2.15
N ALA A 258 -1.44 9.32 -3.07
CA ALA A 258 -2.80 8.83 -2.89
C ALA A 258 -2.82 7.61 -1.94
N THR A 259 -1.81 6.74 -2.04
CA THR A 259 -1.73 5.51 -1.25
C THR A 259 -0.28 5.17 -0.90
N ILE A 260 -0.05 4.74 0.34
CA ILE A 260 1.23 4.23 0.85
C ILE A 260 1.02 2.78 1.30
N ILE A 261 1.88 1.89 0.81
CA ILE A 261 1.86 0.46 1.08
C ILE A 261 3.12 0.07 1.86
N ILE A 262 2.97 -0.57 3.02
CA ILE A 262 4.11 -0.96 3.86
C ILE A 262 4.02 -2.44 4.22
N ASP A 263 4.97 -3.23 3.73
CA ASP A 263 5.09 -4.64 4.13
C ASP A 263 5.92 -4.77 5.41
N ASP A 264 5.47 -5.61 6.34
CA ASP A 264 6.12 -5.92 7.63
C ASP A 264 6.41 -4.67 8.49
N LEU A 265 5.44 -3.77 8.59
CA LEU A 265 5.57 -2.52 9.36
C LEU A 265 5.95 -2.79 10.83
N CYS A 266 6.94 -2.02 11.30
CA CYS A 266 7.55 -2.08 12.64
C CYS A 266 8.29 -3.38 12.98
N GLU A 267 8.50 -4.29 12.03
CA GLU A 267 9.25 -5.52 12.28
C GLU A 267 10.69 -5.23 12.74
N GLY A 268 11.09 -5.85 13.85
CA GLY A 268 12.44 -5.73 14.42
C GLY A 268 12.66 -4.49 15.29
N LEU A 269 11.60 -3.75 15.62
CA LEU A 269 11.63 -2.70 16.65
C LEU A 269 11.24 -3.26 18.03
N ASP A 270 11.68 -2.59 19.09
CA ASP A 270 11.15 -2.87 20.44
C ASP A 270 9.75 -2.26 20.63
N TYR A 271 9.08 -2.67 21.71
CA TYR A 271 7.71 -2.26 22.06
C TYR A 271 7.46 -0.76 21.97
N ASP A 272 8.31 0.04 22.62
CA ASP A 272 8.10 1.48 22.76
C ASP A 272 8.22 2.16 21.39
N ARG A 273 9.24 1.78 20.63
CA ARG A 273 9.51 2.34 19.30
C ARG A 273 8.48 1.90 18.26
N ALA A 274 8.11 0.61 18.23
CA ALA A 274 7.08 0.08 17.34
C ALA A 274 5.73 0.79 17.55
N THR A 275 5.32 0.90 18.81
CA THR A 275 4.06 1.57 19.20
C THR A 275 4.04 3.04 18.78
N LYS A 276 5.10 3.78 19.12
CA LYS A 276 5.18 5.22 18.82
C LYS A 276 5.27 5.48 17.33
N LEU A 277 6.09 4.73 16.60
CA LEU A 277 6.22 4.85 15.15
C LEU A 277 4.92 4.48 14.45
N GLY A 278 4.32 3.35 14.80
CA GLY A 278 3.04 2.90 14.26
C GLY A 278 1.96 3.95 14.42
N LYS A 279 1.76 4.44 15.65
CA LYS A 279 0.78 5.50 15.93
C LYS A 279 1.06 6.76 15.12
N LEU A 280 2.31 7.22 15.09
CA LEU A 280 2.72 8.41 14.34
C LEU A 280 2.36 8.28 12.86
N LEU A 281 2.64 7.13 12.23
CA LEU A 281 2.36 6.91 10.81
C LEU A 281 0.87 6.84 10.50
N PHE A 282 0.10 6.11 11.31
CA PHE A 282 -1.35 6.00 11.15
C PHE A 282 -2.01 7.38 11.32
N ASP A 283 -1.66 8.11 12.38
CA ASP A 283 -2.19 9.46 12.64
C ASP A 283 -1.84 10.43 11.51
N ASN A 284 -0.59 10.41 11.04
CA ASN A 284 -0.12 11.29 9.96
C ASN A 284 -0.85 11.00 8.64
N CYS A 285 -1.02 9.72 8.27
CA CYS A 285 -1.77 9.35 7.06
C CYS A 285 -3.25 9.74 7.16
N MET A 286 -3.88 9.54 8.34
CA MET A 286 -5.26 9.96 8.58
C MET A 286 -5.43 11.48 8.44
N GLN A 287 -4.55 12.27 9.04
CA GLN A 287 -4.64 13.74 9.04
C GLN A 287 -4.41 14.35 7.65
N ASN A 288 -3.59 13.70 6.82
CA ASN A 288 -3.26 14.20 5.48
C ASN A 288 -4.12 13.58 4.36
N ASN A 289 -5.19 12.83 4.69
CA ASN A 289 -6.07 12.15 3.73
C ASN A 289 -5.30 11.22 2.77
N ILE A 290 -4.32 10.49 3.31
CA ILE A 290 -3.50 9.53 2.56
C ILE A 290 -3.93 8.13 2.96
N GLN A 291 -4.15 7.29 1.96
CA GLN A 291 -4.48 5.90 2.22
C GLN A 291 -3.25 5.12 2.69
N LEU A 292 -3.30 4.49 3.87
CA LEU A 292 -2.24 3.58 4.35
C LEU A 292 -2.74 2.14 4.32
N ILE A 293 -2.00 1.25 3.65
CA ILE A 293 -2.24 -0.19 3.68
C ILE A 293 -0.95 -0.88 4.16
N ALA A 294 -0.96 -1.37 5.39
CA ALA A 294 0.21 -1.98 6.01
C ALA A 294 -0.04 -3.45 6.36
N THR A 295 0.99 -4.29 6.31
CA THR A 295 1.01 -5.60 6.99
C THR A 295 1.88 -5.53 8.22
N SER A 296 1.63 -6.39 9.20
CA SER A 296 2.57 -6.58 10.30
C SER A 296 2.45 -7.96 10.93
N ASN A 297 3.58 -8.44 11.47
CA ASN A 297 3.67 -9.56 12.41
C ASN A 297 3.92 -9.08 13.84
N ASP A 298 4.11 -7.77 14.02
CA ASP A 298 4.50 -7.18 15.29
C ASP A 298 3.30 -7.10 16.24
N MET A 299 3.39 -7.81 17.35
CA MET A 299 2.37 -7.85 18.39
C MET A 299 2.08 -6.46 18.96
N PHE A 300 3.10 -5.59 19.05
CA PHE A 300 2.98 -4.29 19.67
C PHE A 300 2.18 -3.33 18.77
N LEU A 301 2.43 -3.37 17.46
CA LEU A 301 1.63 -2.61 16.50
C LEU A 301 0.15 -3.05 16.52
N MET A 302 -0.09 -4.36 16.66
CA MET A 302 -1.46 -4.90 16.75
C MET A 302 -2.23 -4.31 17.94
N ASP A 303 -1.59 -4.18 19.10
CA ASP A 303 -2.26 -3.64 20.30
C ASP A 303 -2.58 -2.14 20.21
N VAL A 304 -1.96 -1.42 19.28
CA VAL A 304 -2.08 0.04 19.16
C VAL A 304 -3.04 0.46 18.04
N VAL A 305 -3.19 -0.39 17.01
CA VAL A 305 -4.11 -0.14 15.90
C VAL A 305 -5.51 -0.68 16.23
N ASP A 306 -6.50 0.22 16.21
CA ASP A 306 -7.92 -0.10 16.42
C ASP A 306 -8.40 -1.22 15.48
N LEU A 307 -9.08 -2.23 16.06
CA LEU A 307 -9.67 -3.38 15.35
C LEU A 307 -10.57 -2.97 14.19
N LYS A 308 -11.16 -1.77 14.22
CA LYS A 308 -11.99 -1.29 13.12
C LYS A 308 -11.23 -1.15 11.78
N TYR A 309 -9.90 -1.04 11.83
CA TYR A 309 -9.03 -0.91 10.66
C TYR A 309 -8.37 -2.22 10.26
N TRP A 310 -8.73 -3.34 10.88
CA TRP A 310 -8.08 -4.62 10.66
C TRP A 310 -8.68 -5.40 9.49
N ASN A 311 -7.79 -6.01 8.70
CA ASN A 311 -8.11 -7.12 7.81
C ASN A 311 -7.34 -8.35 8.28
N LEU A 312 -8.05 -9.28 8.91
CA LEU A 312 -7.50 -10.54 9.37
C LEU A 312 -7.56 -11.59 8.25
N LEU A 313 -6.39 -12.05 7.79
CA LEU A 313 -6.29 -13.05 6.74
C LEU A 313 -6.36 -14.48 7.29
N GLN A 314 -7.25 -15.27 6.71
CA GLN A 314 -7.30 -16.72 6.85
C GLN A 314 -7.01 -17.38 5.50
N ARG A 315 -6.38 -18.56 5.54
CA ARG A 315 -6.01 -19.30 4.33
C ARG A 315 -6.42 -20.76 4.43
N GLU A 316 -7.14 -21.21 3.40
CA GLU A 316 -7.49 -22.61 3.18
C GLU A 316 -7.03 -23.03 1.78
N GLY A 317 -5.93 -23.79 1.71
CA GLY A 317 -5.31 -24.16 0.44
C GLY A 317 -4.84 -22.94 -0.36
N GLY A 318 -5.40 -22.75 -1.56
CA GLY A 318 -5.14 -21.60 -2.45
C GLY A 318 -6.01 -20.38 -2.16
N ILE A 319 -7.00 -20.48 -1.29
CA ILE A 319 -7.98 -19.42 -1.04
C ILE A 319 -7.60 -18.66 0.23
N VAL A 320 -7.42 -17.36 0.11
CA VAL A 320 -7.21 -16.42 1.20
C VAL A 320 -8.49 -15.58 1.35
N THR A 321 -8.99 -15.48 2.58
CA THR A 321 -10.18 -14.69 2.91
C THR A 321 -9.80 -13.66 3.95
N ALA A 322 -10.16 -12.39 3.70
CA ALA A 322 -10.02 -11.32 4.69
C ALA A 322 -11.31 -11.21 5.52
N LEU A 323 -11.16 -11.27 6.84
CA LEU A 323 -12.21 -10.95 7.81
C LEU A 323 -11.98 -9.54 8.33
N ASN A 324 -13.02 -8.73 8.35
CA ASN A 324 -12.95 -7.36 8.82
C ASN A 324 -14.30 -6.97 9.48
N PRO A 325 -14.36 -5.83 10.18
CA PRO A 325 -15.60 -5.41 10.86
C PRO A 325 -16.78 -5.18 9.92
N LYS A 326 -16.56 -4.95 8.62
CA LYS A 326 -17.64 -4.73 7.65
C LYS A 326 -18.29 -6.05 7.23
N ASN A 327 -17.50 -7.10 7.02
CA ASN A 327 -17.99 -8.40 6.59
C ASN A 327 -18.26 -9.40 7.72
N GLN A 328 -17.74 -9.15 8.93
CA GLN A 328 -17.94 -9.97 10.14
C GLN A 328 -18.15 -9.08 11.39
N PRO A 329 -19.13 -8.14 11.40
CA PRO A 329 -19.30 -7.18 12.50
C PRO A 329 -19.44 -7.86 13.87
N ASP A 330 -20.29 -8.89 13.97
CA ASP A 330 -20.52 -9.62 15.21
C ASP A 330 -19.23 -10.25 15.77
N LEU A 331 -18.31 -10.72 14.91
CA LEU A 331 -17.07 -11.34 15.36
C LEU A 331 -16.18 -10.34 16.09
N PHE A 332 -16.03 -9.15 15.50
CA PHE A 332 -15.19 -8.06 16.00
C PHE A 332 -15.82 -7.37 17.22
N GLU A 333 -17.12 -7.06 17.17
CA GLU A 333 -17.84 -6.44 18.30
C GLU A 333 -17.84 -7.36 19.53
N ASN A 334 -18.16 -8.65 19.35
CA ASN A 334 -18.12 -9.61 20.47
C ASN A 334 -16.72 -9.74 21.07
N PHE A 335 -15.67 -9.59 20.27
CA PHE A 335 -14.31 -9.64 20.78
C PHE A 335 -13.96 -8.40 21.61
N GLN A 336 -14.39 -7.22 21.18
CA GLN A 336 -14.19 -5.98 21.94
C GLN A 336 -14.78 -6.07 23.36
N PHE A 337 -15.91 -6.77 23.54
CA PHE A 337 -16.51 -7.01 24.86
C PHE A 337 -15.72 -7.96 25.77
N THR A 338 -14.74 -8.71 25.24
CA THR A 338 -13.90 -9.61 26.06
C THR A 338 -12.85 -8.86 26.89
N GLY A 339 -12.47 -7.66 26.48
CA GLY A 339 -11.41 -6.86 27.11
C GLY A 339 -9.99 -7.43 26.94
N LEU A 340 -9.81 -8.44 26.07
CA LEU A 340 -8.51 -9.01 25.73
C LEU A 340 -7.72 -8.07 24.80
N SER A 341 -6.41 -8.32 24.65
CA SER A 341 -5.58 -7.53 23.74
C SER A 341 -5.97 -7.81 22.28
N ASN A 342 -5.67 -6.89 21.37
CA ASN A 342 -5.95 -7.14 19.95
C ASN A 342 -5.13 -8.30 19.42
N PHE A 343 -3.92 -8.51 19.95
CA PHE A 343 -3.13 -9.70 19.64
C PHE A 343 -3.85 -11.00 20.00
N ASP A 344 -4.56 -11.06 21.12
CA ASP A 344 -5.33 -12.24 21.52
C ASP A 344 -6.42 -12.60 20.51
N PHE A 345 -6.93 -11.62 19.73
CA PHE A 345 -7.87 -11.87 18.64
C PHE A 345 -7.27 -12.82 17.60
N LEU A 346 -5.98 -12.64 17.29
CA LEU A 346 -5.24 -13.44 16.32
C LEU A 346 -4.68 -14.74 16.93
N ALA A 347 -4.17 -14.65 18.15
CA ALA A 347 -3.41 -15.73 18.79
C ALA A 347 -4.31 -16.82 19.39
N SER A 348 -5.50 -16.44 19.88
CA SER A 348 -6.43 -17.37 20.51
C SER A 348 -7.23 -18.21 19.50
N ASP A 349 -7.90 -19.24 20.00
CA ASP A 349 -8.87 -20.02 19.24
C ASP A 349 -10.23 -19.30 19.09
N TYR A 350 -10.35 -18.03 19.50
CA TYR A 350 -11.60 -17.27 19.47
C TYR A 350 -12.26 -17.31 18.08
N ILE A 351 -11.49 -17.05 17.03
CA ILE A 351 -11.98 -17.08 15.65
C ILE A 351 -12.43 -18.49 15.25
N ALA A 352 -11.64 -19.51 15.59
CA ALA A 352 -11.95 -20.90 15.26
C ALA A 352 -13.23 -21.39 15.96
N GLN A 353 -13.52 -20.90 17.18
CA GLN A 353 -14.73 -21.21 17.93
C GLN A 353 -15.99 -20.53 17.36
N LYS A 354 -15.84 -19.36 16.74
CA LYS A 354 -16.96 -18.56 16.22
C LYS A 354 -17.29 -18.83 14.75
N ILE A 355 -16.30 -19.22 13.94
CA ILE A 355 -16.49 -19.52 12.51
C ILE A 355 -16.88 -21.00 12.28
N LYS A 356 -16.64 -21.89 13.25
CA LYS A 356 -17.21 -23.27 13.23
C LYS A 356 -18.66 -23.28 13.74
N LYS A 357 -19.57 -22.63 13.03
CA LYS A 357 -21.01 -22.86 13.14
C LYS A 357 -21.70 -22.77 11.78
#